data_AF-A0AAN9G5F0-F1
#
_entry.id   AF-A0AAN9G5F0-F1
#
_cell.length_a   1.000
_cell.length_b   1.000
_cell.length_c   1.000
_cell.angle_alpha   90.00
_cell.angle_beta   90.00
_cell.angle_gamma   90.00
#
_symmetry.space_group_name_H-M   'P 1'
#
loop_
_entity.id
_entity.type
_entity.pdbx_description
1 polymer ?
#
loop_
_entity_poly.entity_id
_entity_poly.type
_entity_poly.pdbx_seq_one_letter_code
_entity_poly.pdbx_strand_id
1 'polypeptide(L)'
;MCGRTACTLAPDDILGACRFKDRQGKVKHPVWKDAPGGQQYYPSPNIAPTSHTPVLVSSKHFPELESISERVVQPMKWGLIPAWHKGDPYKLQYETNNCRAEGMLTKKTYKGPLEKGNRCIILAEGFFEWKRTEKGKQPYFIYFPQSAEDTKPDVKPDTKLDIKTEPIKPDPDAKSLSETKPKLGPACVKPEPNGDNEPIAASSSEEATKREVKQEIKSEPDEAGEKTGNGDAQDEEQEWKGRRLLTMAGVFGVWHPSDGTAPLYSYSVITVDSSPAMSSIHHRMPAILSSEEEIRDWLDFGEVPLTEAVKAIHATECIKMHMVSPVVNNSRNKSPECLEPYNPKEVKKTASSNLMMNWLSKAKPSPDKQQPDAKKPKLG
;
A
#
# COMPACT_ATOMS: atom_id res chain seq x y z
N MET A 1 1.21 -0.43 -16.37
CA MET A 1 0.54 0.43 -15.36
C MET A 1 1.21 0.10 -14.05
N CYS A 2 1.47 1.09 -13.18
CA CYS A 2 2.23 0.88 -11.95
C CYS A 2 1.53 -0.15 -11.05
N GLY A 3 2.11 -1.34 -10.93
CA GLY A 3 1.61 -2.44 -10.10
C GLY A 3 2.60 -2.84 -9.00
N ARG A 4 3.62 -2.01 -8.76
CA ARG A 4 4.59 -2.19 -7.69
C ARG A 4 5.22 -0.87 -7.29
N THR A 5 5.40 -0.66 -6.00
CA THR A 5 6.08 0.50 -5.41
C THR A 5 7.12 0.08 -4.40
N ALA A 6 7.92 1.04 -3.95
CA ALA A 6 8.81 0.89 -2.82
C ALA A 6 8.57 2.03 -1.84
N CYS A 7 8.57 1.72 -0.55
CA CYS A 7 8.60 2.72 0.51
C CYS A 7 9.19 2.04 1.74
N THR A 8 10.46 2.30 2.02
CA THR A 8 11.21 1.70 3.14
C THR A 8 11.33 2.61 4.36
N LEU A 9 10.77 3.83 4.30
CA LEU A 9 10.81 4.77 5.41
C LEU A 9 9.90 4.33 6.57
N ALA A 10 10.34 4.56 7.81
CA ALA A 10 9.48 4.38 8.97
C ALA A 10 8.37 5.45 9.01
N PRO A 11 7.27 5.24 9.77
CA PRO A 11 6.21 6.24 9.92
C PRO A 11 6.71 7.65 10.27
N ASP A 12 7.62 7.78 11.24
CA ASP A 12 8.17 9.09 11.66
C ASP A 12 8.99 9.75 10.53
N ASP A 13 9.78 8.95 9.80
CA ASP A 13 10.55 9.43 8.64
C ASP A 13 9.63 9.91 7.51
N ILE A 14 8.46 9.29 7.35
CA ILE A 14 7.44 9.76 6.40
C ILE A 14 6.90 11.13 6.82
N LEU A 15 6.64 11.36 8.11
CA LEU A 15 6.20 12.66 8.60
C LEU A 15 7.27 13.75 8.39
N GLY A 16 8.55 13.38 8.53
CA GLY A 16 9.69 14.24 8.20
C GLY A 16 9.76 14.55 6.69
N ALA A 17 9.67 13.52 5.84
CA ALA A 17 9.73 13.65 4.39
C ALA A 17 8.55 14.41 3.78
N CYS A 18 7.41 14.46 4.47
CA CYS A 18 6.19 15.11 4.01
C CYS A 18 5.92 16.48 4.67
N ARG A 19 6.92 17.09 5.32
CA ARG A 19 6.84 18.47 5.80
C ARG A 19 6.52 19.44 4.67
N PHE A 20 5.69 20.44 4.96
CA PHE A 20 5.16 21.36 3.96
C PHE A 20 5.06 22.78 4.50
N LYS A 21 4.87 23.75 3.60
CA LYS A 21 4.55 25.14 3.98
C LYS A 21 3.05 25.37 3.84
N ASP A 22 2.44 25.84 4.93
CA ASP A 22 1.05 26.28 4.91
C ASP A 22 0.86 27.55 4.07
N ARG A 23 -0.38 28.03 3.95
CA ARG A 23 -0.70 29.25 3.20
C ARG A 23 -0.06 30.52 3.80
N GLN A 24 0.36 30.48 5.05
CA GLN A 24 1.08 31.57 5.73
C GLN A 24 2.60 31.44 5.60
N GLY A 25 3.07 30.39 4.91
CA GLY A 25 4.49 30.10 4.70
C GLY A 25 5.17 29.41 5.89
N LYS A 26 4.43 29.05 6.94
CA LYS A 26 4.97 28.36 8.11
C LYS A 26 5.16 26.89 7.79
N VAL A 27 6.29 26.34 8.23
CA VAL A 27 6.58 24.91 8.09
C VAL A 27 5.68 24.11 9.04
N LYS A 28 5.06 23.07 8.50
CA LYS A 28 4.13 22.17 9.18
C LYS A 28 4.49 20.73 8.84
N HIS A 29 4.08 19.83 9.71
CA HIS A 29 4.15 18.39 9.49
C HIS A 29 2.74 17.83 9.36
N PRO A 30 2.54 16.80 8.52
CA PRO A 30 1.31 16.04 8.60
C PRO A 30 1.23 15.29 9.92
N VAL A 31 0.03 14.86 10.29
CA VAL A 31 -0.18 13.99 11.46
C VAL A 31 -0.40 12.56 10.99
N TRP A 32 0.20 11.60 11.68
CA TRP A 32 -0.09 10.18 11.43
C TRP A 32 -1.42 9.80 12.05
N LYS A 33 -2.28 9.11 11.29
CA LYS A 33 -3.50 8.50 11.77
C LYS A 33 -3.50 7.02 11.38
N ASP A 34 -3.63 6.15 12.37
CA ASP A 34 -3.72 4.72 12.10
C ASP A 34 -4.97 4.38 11.27
N ALA A 35 -4.87 3.32 10.48
CA ALA A 35 -6.01 2.83 9.73
C ALA A 35 -7.00 2.15 10.70
N PRO A 36 -8.32 2.30 10.49
CA PRO A 36 -9.31 1.59 11.29
C PRO A 36 -9.13 0.07 11.19
N GLY A 37 -9.50 -0.64 12.25
CA GLY A 37 -9.47 -2.11 12.28
C GLY A 37 -8.06 -2.70 12.37
N GLY A 38 -7.06 -1.93 12.81
CA GLY A 38 -5.70 -2.40 13.08
C GLY A 38 -4.87 -2.71 11.84
N GLN A 39 -5.28 -2.23 10.66
CA GLN A 39 -4.46 -2.36 9.45
C GLN A 39 -3.22 -1.46 9.56
N GLN A 40 -2.05 -2.02 9.27
CA GLN A 40 -0.78 -1.33 9.45
C GLN A 40 0.00 -1.21 8.16
N TYR A 41 0.74 -0.11 8.05
CA TYR A 41 1.78 0.05 7.04
C TYR A 41 3.05 -0.69 7.49
N TYR A 42 3.64 -1.45 6.56
CA TYR A 42 4.92 -2.11 6.75
C TYR A 42 5.92 -1.61 5.70
N PRO A 43 7.03 -0.97 6.11
CA PRO A 43 8.08 -0.55 5.20
C PRO A 43 8.62 -1.70 4.37
N SER A 44 8.75 -1.50 3.06
CA SER A 44 9.18 -2.56 2.15
C SER A 44 9.70 -2.00 0.82
N PRO A 45 10.79 -2.56 0.26
CA PRO A 45 11.33 -2.16 -1.03
C PRO A 45 10.52 -2.72 -2.22
N ASN A 46 9.49 -3.53 -1.96
CA ASN A 46 8.72 -4.22 -2.99
C ASN A 46 7.25 -4.40 -2.59
N ILE A 47 6.45 -3.34 -2.66
CA ILE A 47 5.05 -3.28 -2.23
C ILE A 47 4.13 -3.53 -3.42
N ALA A 48 3.26 -4.54 -3.31
CA ALA A 48 2.27 -4.91 -4.32
C ALA A 48 0.86 -4.43 -3.93
N PRO A 49 -0.10 -4.39 -4.88
CA PRO A 49 -1.51 -4.21 -4.57
C PRO A 49 -2.00 -5.10 -3.43
N THR A 50 -3.08 -4.69 -2.76
CA THR A 50 -3.63 -5.24 -1.50
C THR A 50 -2.87 -4.88 -0.22
N SER A 51 -1.63 -4.41 -0.31
CA SER A 51 -0.89 -3.88 0.85
C SER A 51 -1.49 -2.56 1.34
N HIS A 52 -1.27 -2.22 2.61
CA HIS A 52 -1.57 -0.90 3.15
C HIS A 52 -0.33 0.00 3.01
N THR A 53 -0.48 1.17 2.40
CA THR A 53 0.61 2.12 2.16
C THR A 53 0.28 3.49 2.71
N PRO A 54 1.27 4.31 3.09
CA PRO A 54 1.04 5.66 3.56
C PRO A 54 0.42 6.52 2.45
N VAL A 55 -0.70 7.14 2.78
CA VAL A 55 -1.43 8.03 1.87
C VAL A 55 -1.68 9.35 2.58
N LEU A 56 -1.31 10.45 1.93
CA LEU A 56 -1.54 11.80 2.41
C LEU A 56 -2.94 12.26 1.96
N VAL A 57 -3.73 12.81 2.88
CA VAL A 57 -5.07 13.36 2.64
C VAL A 57 -5.25 14.69 3.38
N SER A 58 -6.25 15.47 2.99
CA SER A 58 -6.64 16.66 3.76
C SER A 58 -7.23 16.26 5.13
N SER A 59 -6.88 17.01 6.17
CA SER A 59 -7.45 16.83 7.51
C SER A 59 -8.94 17.18 7.61
N LYS A 60 -9.53 17.84 6.61
CA LYS A 60 -10.98 18.05 6.51
C LYS A 60 -11.79 16.74 6.48
N HIS A 61 -11.14 15.61 6.19
CA HIS A 61 -11.74 14.26 6.31
C HIS A 61 -11.78 13.74 7.77
N PHE A 62 -11.10 14.42 8.69
CA PHE A 62 -10.95 14.07 10.10
C PHE A 62 -11.11 15.33 10.97
N PRO A 63 -12.36 15.75 11.26
CA PRO A 63 -12.62 17.00 11.99
C PRO A 63 -11.86 17.11 13.32
N GLU A 64 -11.54 15.99 13.96
CA GLU A 64 -10.77 15.93 15.20
C GLU A 64 -9.28 16.30 15.04
N LEU A 65 -8.75 16.30 13.82
CA LEU A 65 -7.34 16.59 13.50
C LEU A 65 -7.14 17.92 12.76
N GLU A 66 -8.21 18.59 12.33
CA GLU A 66 -8.15 19.81 11.52
C GLU A 66 -7.41 20.95 12.24
N SER A 67 -7.55 21.05 13.57
CA SER A 67 -6.84 22.04 14.38
C SER A 67 -5.36 21.72 14.60
N ILE A 68 -4.93 20.49 14.32
CA ILE A 68 -3.55 20.02 14.56
C ILE A 68 -2.70 20.21 13.30
N SER A 69 -3.21 19.76 12.15
CA SER A 69 -2.52 19.88 10.86
C SER A 69 -3.52 19.89 9.70
N GLU A 70 -3.14 20.52 8.59
CA GLU A 70 -3.92 20.53 7.33
C GLU A 70 -3.86 19.20 6.58
N ARG A 71 -2.88 18.35 6.91
CA ARG A 71 -2.61 17.10 6.19
C ARG A 71 -2.49 15.93 7.17
N VAL A 72 -3.03 14.79 6.77
CA VAL A 72 -2.99 13.54 7.54
C VAL A 72 -2.36 12.46 6.68
N VAL A 73 -1.41 11.72 7.24
CA VAL A 73 -0.92 10.47 6.65
C VAL A 73 -1.68 9.32 7.29
N GLN A 74 -2.40 8.55 6.47
CA GLN A 74 -3.10 7.35 6.92
C GLN A 74 -2.75 6.17 6.01
N PRO A 75 -2.39 5.00 6.57
CA PRO A 75 -2.28 3.78 5.78
C PRO A 75 -3.62 3.42 5.12
N MET A 76 -3.62 3.21 3.81
CA MET A 76 -4.81 2.78 3.07
C MET A 76 -4.50 1.58 2.20
N LYS A 77 -5.49 0.69 2.01
CA LYS A 77 -5.33 -0.48 1.14
C LYS A 77 -5.17 -0.05 -0.32
N TRP A 78 -4.12 -0.55 -0.98
CA TRP A 78 -3.98 -0.42 -2.43
C TRP A 78 -4.98 -1.32 -3.16
N GLY A 79 -5.86 -0.71 -3.95
CA GLY A 79 -6.94 -1.36 -4.69
C GLY A 79 -8.28 -0.96 -4.08
N LEU A 80 -8.89 0.08 -4.67
CA LEU A 80 -10.11 0.71 -4.17
C LEU A 80 -11.28 -0.27 -4.14
N ILE A 81 -11.96 -0.30 -3.01
CA ILE A 81 -13.20 -1.05 -2.82
C ILE A 81 -14.35 -0.06 -2.96
N PRO A 82 -15.22 -0.22 -3.97
CA PRO A 82 -16.37 0.66 -4.13
C PRO A 82 -17.27 0.58 -2.89
N ALA A 83 -17.81 1.72 -2.43
CA ALA A 83 -18.68 1.76 -1.25
C ALA A 83 -19.94 0.88 -1.37
N TRP A 84 -20.37 0.55 -2.60
CA TRP A 84 -21.50 -0.32 -2.89
C TRP A 84 -21.13 -1.81 -3.03
N HIS A 85 -19.85 -2.15 -2.91
CA HIS A 85 -19.39 -3.55 -2.97
C HIS A 85 -20.03 -4.37 -1.85
N LYS A 86 -20.41 -5.60 -2.18
CA LYS A 86 -21.00 -6.55 -1.22
C LYS A 86 -20.13 -7.79 -1.14
N GLY A 87 -19.95 -8.31 0.07
CA GLY A 87 -19.16 -9.51 0.34
C GLY A 87 -17.69 -9.20 0.64
N ASP A 88 -16.81 -10.14 0.28
CA ASP A 88 -15.38 -10.08 0.64
C ASP A 88 -14.67 -8.91 -0.05
N PRO A 89 -14.08 -7.94 0.69
CA PRO A 89 -13.39 -6.78 0.13
C PRO A 89 -12.11 -7.12 -0.64
N TYR A 90 -11.62 -8.36 -0.53
CA TYR A 90 -10.45 -8.86 -1.28
C TYR A 90 -10.83 -9.61 -2.56
N LYS A 91 -12.13 -9.76 -2.85
CA LYS A 91 -12.65 -10.46 -4.04
C LYS A 91 -13.50 -9.52 -4.90
N LEU A 92 -12.81 -8.63 -5.63
CA LEU A 92 -13.43 -7.79 -6.65
C LEU A 92 -13.43 -8.50 -8.01
N GLN A 93 -14.48 -8.29 -8.80
CA GLN A 93 -14.57 -8.85 -10.16
C GLN A 93 -13.68 -8.13 -11.18
N TYR A 94 -13.10 -6.98 -10.80
CA TYR A 94 -12.28 -6.14 -11.66
C TYR A 94 -11.19 -5.44 -10.85
N GLU A 95 -10.08 -5.12 -11.52
CA GLU A 95 -8.92 -4.48 -10.90
C GLU A 95 -9.16 -2.98 -10.65
N THR A 96 -8.89 -2.55 -9.42
CA THR A 96 -9.02 -1.15 -8.97
C THR A 96 -7.70 -0.59 -8.43
N ASN A 97 -6.58 -1.21 -8.78
CA ASN A 97 -5.25 -0.72 -8.38
C ASN A 97 -4.93 0.64 -9.03
N ASN A 98 -5.48 0.84 -10.24
CA ASN A 98 -5.30 2.05 -11.04
C ASN A 98 -6.63 2.61 -11.54
N CYS A 99 -6.70 3.93 -11.61
CA CYS A 99 -7.76 4.71 -12.23
C CYS A 99 -7.19 5.43 -13.46
N ARG A 100 -7.83 5.32 -14.62
CA ARG A 100 -7.40 6.08 -15.81
C ARG A 100 -8.02 7.48 -15.77
N ALA A 101 -7.21 8.52 -15.93
CA ALA A 101 -7.66 9.91 -15.90
C ALA A 101 -8.83 10.19 -16.86
N GLU A 102 -8.80 9.60 -18.07
CA GLU A 102 -9.79 9.81 -19.13
C GLU A 102 -11.21 9.32 -18.75
N GLY A 103 -11.32 8.42 -17.77
CA GLY A 103 -12.59 7.85 -17.33
C GLY A 103 -12.92 8.08 -15.87
N MET A 104 -12.08 8.79 -15.11
CA MET A 104 -12.24 8.90 -13.66
C MET A 104 -13.50 9.68 -13.25
N LEU A 105 -13.91 10.65 -14.07
CA LEU A 105 -15.08 11.50 -13.81
C LEU A 105 -16.41 10.88 -14.26
N THR A 106 -16.38 9.75 -14.97
CA THR A 106 -17.58 9.08 -15.51
C THR A 106 -17.82 7.71 -14.88
N LYS A 107 -16.76 6.98 -14.52
CA LYS A 107 -16.85 5.64 -13.92
C LYS A 107 -17.42 5.72 -12.50
N LYS A 108 -18.49 4.95 -12.24
CA LYS A 108 -19.16 4.86 -10.93
C LYS A 108 -18.22 4.59 -9.75
N THR A 109 -17.15 3.82 -9.98
CA THR A 109 -16.14 3.48 -8.98
C THR A 109 -15.37 4.70 -8.46
N TYR A 110 -15.16 5.73 -9.29
CA TYR A 110 -14.26 6.85 -9.01
C TYR A 110 -14.98 8.21 -8.93
N LYS A 111 -16.04 8.40 -9.73
CA LYS A 111 -16.78 9.66 -9.81
C LYS A 111 -17.29 10.11 -8.43
N GLY A 112 -18.06 9.26 -7.75
CA GLY A 112 -18.64 9.60 -6.45
C GLY A 112 -17.60 9.95 -5.38
N PRO A 113 -16.52 9.16 -5.22
CA PRO A 113 -15.41 9.53 -4.36
C PRO A 113 -14.75 10.88 -4.72
N LEU A 114 -14.47 11.13 -6.00
CA LEU A 114 -13.88 12.40 -6.45
C LEU A 114 -14.78 13.61 -6.16
N GLU A 115 -16.09 13.48 -6.40
CA GLU A 115 -17.09 14.52 -6.11
C GLU A 115 -17.20 14.82 -4.60
N LYS A 116 -16.93 13.82 -3.75
CA LYS A 116 -16.88 13.98 -2.28
C LYS A 116 -15.56 14.57 -1.79
N GLY A 117 -14.61 14.86 -2.68
CA GLY A 117 -13.30 15.35 -2.29
C GLY A 117 -12.36 14.26 -1.75
N ASN A 118 -12.64 12.98 -2.02
CA ASN A 118 -11.78 11.87 -1.61
C ASN A 118 -10.52 11.76 -2.50
N ARG A 119 -9.78 12.86 -2.58
CA ARG A 119 -8.51 13.00 -3.29
C ARG A 119 -7.39 12.73 -2.32
N CYS A 120 -6.38 11.99 -2.76
CA CYS A 120 -5.27 11.59 -1.92
C CYS A 120 -3.95 11.57 -2.69
N ILE A 121 -2.84 11.49 -1.97
CA ILE A 121 -1.51 11.34 -2.53
C ILE A 121 -0.89 10.08 -1.96
N ILE A 122 -0.59 9.13 -2.83
CA ILE A 122 0.13 7.91 -2.47
C ILE A 122 1.61 8.28 -2.35
N LEU A 123 2.19 7.95 -1.19
CA LEU A 123 3.60 8.20 -0.90
C LEU A 123 4.42 6.95 -1.20
N ALA A 124 5.52 7.12 -1.94
CA ALA A 124 6.47 6.05 -2.25
C ALA A 124 7.86 6.64 -2.46
N GLU A 125 8.94 5.89 -2.26
CA GLU A 125 10.26 6.31 -2.76
C GLU A 125 10.31 6.26 -4.30
N GLY A 126 9.49 5.40 -4.89
CA GLY A 126 9.35 5.24 -6.33
C GLY A 126 8.43 4.07 -6.69
N PHE A 127 8.26 3.86 -7.98
CA PHE A 127 7.48 2.75 -8.53
C PHE A 127 8.30 1.92 -9.51
N PHE A 128 7.88 0.67 -9.72
CA PHE A 128 8.47 -0.20 -10.73
C PHE A 128 7.60 -0.29 -11.97
N GLU A 129 8.25 -0.42 -13.12
CA GLU A 129 7.59 -0.74 -14.38
C GLU A 129 8.48 -1.62 -15.24
N TRP A 130 7.86 -2.44 -16.08
CA TRP A 130 8.55 -3.49 -16.84
C TRP A 130 8.59 -3.15 -18.33
N LYS A 131 9.78 -2.80 -18.82
CA LYS A 131 10.04 -2.63 -20.25
C LYS A 131 9.98 -3.97 -20.96
N ARG A 132 9.18 -4.06 -22.03
CA ARG A 132 9.16 -5.24 -22.90
C ARG A 132 10.43 -5.27 -23.75
N THR A 133 11.00 -6.45 -23.89
CA THR A 133 12.20 -6.74 -24.70
C THR A 133 11.97 -8.02 -25.49
N GLU A 134 12.83 -8.32 -26.46
CA GLU A 134 12.75 -9.58 -27.22
C GLU A 134 12.88 -10.82 -26.32
N LYS A 135 13.65 -10.73 -25.22
CA LYS A 135 13.98 -11.85 -24.32
C LYS A 135 13.11 -11.90 -23.07
N GLY A 136 12.07 -11.07 -22.98
CA GLY A 136 11.20 -10.98 -21.80
C GLY A 136 10.99 -9.54 -21.32
N LYS A 137 10.99 -9.32 -20.01
CA LYS A 137 10.75 -8.01 -19.40
C LYS A 137 11.92 -7.57 -18.53
N GLN A 138 12.34 -6.31 -18.67
CA GLN A 138 13.34 -5.68 -17.82
C GLN A 138 12.63 -4.72 -16.83
N PRO A 139 12.71 -4.97 -15.51
CA PRO A 139 12.19 -4.02 -14.53
C PRO A 139 13.07 -2.77 -14.43
N TYR A 140 12.42 -1.62 -14.27
CA TYR A 140 13.02 -0.34 -13.93
C TYR A 140 12.42 0.17 -12.63
N PHE A 141 13.21 0.85 -11.83
CA PHE A 141 12.74 1.67 -10.71
C PHE A 141 12.72 3.13 -11.13
N ILE A 142 11.58 3.80 -10.92
CA ILE A 142 11.31 5.18 -11.36
C ILE A 142 10.93 6.03 -10.13
N TYR A 143 11.56 7.18 -9.98
CA TYR A 143 11.53 8.01 -8.77
C TYR A 143 11.78 9.49 -9.12
N PHE A 144 11.54 10.41 -8.18
CA PHE A 144 11.94 11.81 -8.38
C PHE A 144 13.46 11.94 -8.46
N PRO A 145 14.01 12.90 -9.24
CA PRO A 145 15.38 13.34 -9.05
C PRO A 145 15.63 13.67 -7.56
N GLN A 146 16.70 13.09 -7.00
CA GLN A 146 17.14 13.31 -5.62
C GLN A 146 18.27 14.35 -5.60
N SER A 147 18.35 15.16 -4.55
CA SER A 147 19.50 16.03 -4.29
C SER A 147 20.73 15.20 -3.88
N ALA A 148 21.92 15.82 -3.87
CA ALA A 148 23.11 15.13 -3.37
C ALA A 148 23.03 14.87 -1.85
N GLU A 149 22.32 15.73 -1.10
CA GLU A 149 22.10 15.53 0.34
C GLU A 149 21.14 14.37 0.65
N ASP A 150 20.10 14.18 -0.18
CA ASP A 150 19.03 13.17 -0.02
C ASP A 150 19.52 11.71 -0.06
N THR A 151 20.76 11.48 -0.52
CA THR A 151 21.30 10.14 -0.84
C THR A 151 22.14 9.52 0.26
N LYS A 152 22.34 10.20 1.40
CA LYS A 152 23.07 9.62 2.53
C LYS A 152 22.20 8.55 3.20
N PRO A 153 22.64 7.28 3.25
CA PRO A 153 21.89 6.27 4.00
C PRO A 153 21.95 6.63 5.48
N ASP A 154 20.80 6.85 6.11
CA ASP A 154 20.66 6.92 7.56
C ASP A 154 20.91 5.53 8.16
N VAL A 155 22.19 5.14 8.22
CA VAL A 155 22.62 4.07 9.11
C VAL A 155 22.71 4.69 10.50
N LYS A 156 21.63 4.62 11.27
CA LYS A 156 21.72 4.80 12.73
C LYS A 156 22.68 3.70 13.23
N PRO A 157 23.80 4.04 13.89
CA PRO A 157 24.74 3.03 14.37
C PRO A 157 24.01 2.10 15.33
N ASP A 158 24.13 0.79 15.10
CA ASP A 158 23.51 -0.27 15.87
C ASP A 158 23.67 -0.02 17.38
N THR A 159 22.57 0.30 18.06
CA THR A 159 22.50 0.11 19.50
C THR A 159 22.57 -1.40 19.72
N LYS A 160 23.75 -1.90 20.10
CA LYS A 160 23.91 -3.26 20.60
C LYS A 160 22.90 -3.50 21.73
N LEU A 161 21.82 -4.20 21.44
CA LEU A 161 21.04 -4.86 22.48
C LEU A 161 21.88 -6.03 22.98
N ASP A 162 22.47 -5.87 24.17
CA ASP A 162 23.03 -6.96 24.96
C ASP A 162 21.89 -7.88 25.41
N ILE A 163 21.50 -8.82 24.55
CA ILE A 163 20.67 -9.95 24.96
C ILE A 163 21.59 -10.90 25.74
N LYS A 164 21.57 -10.79 27.07
CA LYS A 164 22.03 -11.88 27.94
C LYS A 164 21.06 -13.05 27.77
N THR A 165 21.45 -14.03 26.98
CA THR A 165 20.81 -15.35 26.95
C THR A 165 21.20 -16.11 28.20
N GLU A 166 20.30 -16.20 29.18
CA GLU A 166 20.38 -17.27 30.17
C GLU A 166 19.78 -18.56 29.57
N PRO A 167 20.45 -19.72 29.72
CA PRO A 167 19.99 -20.98 29.17
C PRO A 167 18.76 -21.50 29.92
N ILE A 168 17.64 -21.61 29.20
CA ILE A 168 16.43 -22.29 29.65
C ILE A 168 16.75 -23.77 29.85
N LYS A 169 16.59 -24.27 31.08
CA LYS A 169 16.67 -25.71 31.39
C LYS A 169 15.47 -26.42 30.76
N PRO A 170 15.65 -27.61 30.15
CA PRO A 170 14.53 -28.36 29.57
C PRO A 170 13.62 -28.91 30.68
N ASP A 171 12.32 -28.74 30.47
CA ASP A 171 11.23 -29.32 31.26
C ASP A 171 11.21 -30.86 31.08
N PRO A 172 11.24 -31.65 32.16
CA PRO A 172 11.30 -33.11 32.08
C PRO A 172 9.98 -33.81 31.68
N ASP A 173 8.85 -33.11 31.50
CA ASP A 173 7.54 -33.77 31.36
C ASP A 173 6.83 -33.65 29.99
N ALA A 174 7.57 -33.45 28.89
CA ALA A 174 7.00 -33.53 27.54
C ALA A 174 6.79 -34.99 27.06
N LYS A 175 5.68 -35.61 27.46
CA LYS A 175 5.20 -36.88 26.86
C LYS A 175 4.55 -36.65 25.49
N SER A 176 4.99 -37.44 24.51
CA SER A 176 4.51 -37.41 23.12
C SER A 176 3.09 -37.95 22.98
N LEU A 177 2.25 -37.27 22.20
CA LEU A 177 1.05 -37.88 21.63
C LEU A 177 0.97 -37.61 20.13
N SER A 178 0.80 -38.73 19.44
CA SER A 178 0.89 -38.97 18.01
C SER A 178 -0.35 -38.52 17.24
N GLU A 179 -0.09 -38.30 15.96
CA GLU A 179 -0.97 -38.04 14.83
C GLU A 179 -2.31 -38.81 14.82
N THR A 180 -3.41 -38.09 14.53
CA THR A 180 -4.60 -38.68 13.90
C THR A 180 -5.23 -37.72 12.88
N LYS A 181 -5.33 -38.18 11.63
CA LYS A 181 -6.07 -37.59 10.49
C LYS A 181 -7.58 -37.46 10.76
N PRO A 182 -8.27 -36.43 10.21
CA PRO A 182 -9.73 -36.45 10.09
C PRO A 182 -10.19 -37.19 8.83
N LYS A 183 -11.16 -38.09 9.00
CA LYS A 183 -11.91 -38.77 7.92
C LYS A 183 -13.09 -37.90 7.45
N LEU A 184 -13.37 -37.94 6.14
CA LEU A 184 -14.61 -37.49 5.52
C LEU A 184 -15.80 -38.40 5.91
N GLY A 185 -16.99 -37.79 6.04
CA GLY A 185 -18.30 -38.44 6.13
C GLY A 185 -19.43 -37.42 5.83
N PRO A 186 -20.64 -37.86 5.45
CA PRO A 186 -21.24 -37.48 4.16
C PRO A 186 -22.34 -36.40 4.21
N ALA A 187 -22.81 -36.07 3.00
CA ALA A 187 -23.71 -34.99 2.63
C ALA A 187 -25.20 -35.22 2.92
N CYS A 188 -25.90 -34.07 2.94
CA CYS A 188 -27.23 -33.78 2.37
C CYS A 188 -28.48 -34.11 3.21
N VAL A 189 -29.20 -33.07 3.65
CA VAL A 189 -30.68 -32.95 3.53
C VAL A 189 -31.06 -31.46 3.43
N LYS A 190 -31.83 -31.09 2.40
CA LYS A 190 -32.51 -29.78 2.20
C LYS A 190 -33.76 -29.67 3.10
N PRO A 191 -34.29 -28.46 3.31
CA PRO A 191 -35.68 -28.27 2.86
C PRO A 191 -35.89 -27.01 2.03
N GLU A 192 -36.86 -27.12 1.12
CA GLU A 192 -37.39 -26.10 0.20
C GLU A 192 -38.80 -25.67 0.69
N PRO A 193 -39.48 -24.70 0.04
CA PRO A 193 -40.04 -23.52 0.71
C PRO A 193 -41.58 -23.50 0.74
N ASN A 194 -42.15 -22.51 1.44
CA ASN A 194 -43.47 -21.86 1.26
C ASN A 194 -43.59 -20.82 2.39
N GLY A 195 -44.16 -19.62 2.29
CA GLY A 195 -44.91 -18.91 1.26
C GLY A 195 -45.41 -17.60 1.93
N ASP A 196 -45.52 -16.55 1.12
CA ASP A 196 -46.41 -15.38 1.21
C ASP A 196 -46.83 -14.82 2.60
N ASN A 197 -46.44 -13.57 2.87
CA ASN A 197 -47.40 -12.50 3.18
C ASN A 197 -46.77 -11.11 3.11
N GLU A 198 -47.48 -10.22 2.41
CA GLU A 198 -47.24 -8.78 2.27
C GLU A 198 -47.98 -7.98 3.37
N PRO A 199 -47.93 -6.63 3.42
CA PRO A 199 -47.49 -5.90 4.62
C PRO A 199 -48.63 -5.34 5.48
N ILE A 200 -48.32 -5.00 6.73
CA ILE A 200 -49.21 -4.23 7.61
C ILE A 200 -48.45 -3.00 8.12
N ALA A 201 -49.04 -1.83 7.89
CA ALA A 201 -48.64 -0.54 8.41
C ALA A 201 -49.31 -0.25 9.76
N ALA A 202 -48.55 0.33 10.71
CA ALA A 202 -48.98 1.17 11.85
C ALA A 202 -47.69 1.63 12.55
N SER A 203 -47.27 2.91 12.50
CA SER A 203 -47.76 4.09 13.23
C SER A 203 -47.51 4.07 14.75
N SER A 204 -47.18 5.25 15.29
CA SER A 204 -47.01 5.66 16.70
C SER A 204 -45.70 5.20 17.36
N SER A 205 -44.72 6.06 17.66
CA SER A 205 -44.65 7.24 18.57
C SER A 205 -44.33 6.86 20.02
N GLU A 206 -43.63 7.79 20.70
CA GLU A 206 -43.21 7.77 22.12
C GLU A 206 -41.83 7.10 22.36
N GLU A 207 -40.92 7.64 23.15
CA GLU A 207 -40.82 8.90 23.88
C GLU A 207 -39.35 9.13 24.21
N ALA A 208 -38.93 10.39 24.26
CA ALA A 208 -37.59 10.79 24.63
C ALA A 208 -37.44 10.79 26.16
N THR A 209 -36.50 10.00 26.69
CA THR A 209 -35.99 10.20 28.06
C THR A 209 -34.59 10.79 28.02
N LYS A 210 -34.53 12.12 28.20
CA LYS A 210 -33.33 12.83 28.66
C LYS A 210 -33.06 12.43 30.10
N ARG A 211 -31.84 11.95 30.40
CA ARG A 211 -31.28 11.95 31.75
C ARG A 211 -30.08 12.88 31.75
N GLU A 212 -30.27 14.06 32.33
CA GLU A 212 -29.20 14.97 32.74
C GLU A 212 -28.50 14.37 33.95
N VAL A 213 -27.19 14.13 33.84
CA VAL A 213 -26.32 13.87 34.98
C VAL A 213 -25.60 15.19 35.27
N LYS A 214 -26.10 15.91 36.27
CA LYS A 214 -25.33 16.95 36.97
C LYS A 214 -24.45 16.22 38.00
N GLN A 215 -23.14 16.26 37.82
CA GLN A 215 -22.20 16.06 38.92
C GLN A 215 -21.40 17.34 39.12
N GLU A 216 -21.59 17.91 40.31
CA GLU A 216 -20.79 18.99 40.88
C GLU A 216 -19.34 18.54 41.06
N ILE A 217 -18.39 19.29 40.51
CA ILE A 217 -16.99 19.21 40.91
C ILE A 217 -16.68 20.45 41.74
N LYS A 218 -16.42 20.20 43.01
CA LYS A 218 -16.00 21.19 44.01
C LYS A 218 -14.50 21.41 43.87
N SER A 219 -14.10 22.65 43.64
CA SER A 219 -12.72 23.13 43.63
C SER A 219 -12.20 23.35 45.04
N GLU A 220 -10.98 22.90 45.34
CA GLU A 220 -9.91 23.66 46.04
C GLU A 220 -8.57 22.90 45.98
N PRO A 221 -7.42 23.59 46.11
CA PRO A 221 -6.13 23.18 45.55
C PRO A 221 -5.21 22.51 46.59
N ASP A 222 -4.37 21.58 46.14
CA ASP A 222 -3.20 21.12 46.89
C ASP A 222 -1.93 21.35 46.07
N GLU A 223 -1.12 22.31 46.52
CA GLU A 223 0.28 22.48 46.16
C GLU A 223 1.10 21.35 46.79
N ALA A 224 1.73 20.51 45.97
CA ALA A 224 2.97 19.84 46.35
C ALA A 224 3.80 19.59 45.08
N GLY A 225 4.96 20.24 45.02
CA GLY A 225 5.72 20.48 43.81
C GLY A 225 6.19 19.24 43.06
N GLU A 226 6.09 19.34 41.74
CA GLU A 226 6.77 18.47 40.80
C GLU A 226 7.73 19.29 39.96
N LYS A 227 8.99 18.84 39.92
CA LYS A 227 10.10 19.46 39.22
C LYS A 227 9.75 19.65 37.75
N THR A 228 9.57 20.90 37.34
CA THR A 228 9.52 21.32 35.95
C THR A 228 10.86 20.99 35.28
N GLY A 229 10.94 19.83 34.64
CA GLY A 229 11.89 19.61 33.56
C GLY A 229 11.48 20.48 32.40
N ASN A 230 12.15 21.62 32.25
CA ASN A 230 12.14 22.46 31.06
C ASN A 230 12.43 21.56 29.83
N GLY A 231 11.39 21.25 29.08
CA GLY A 231 11.48 20.56 27.79
C GLY A 231 10.96 21.48 26.67
N ASP A 232 11.28 22.77 26.76
CA ASP A 232 10.93 23.73 25.71
C ASP A 232 12.08 23.93 24.73
N ALA A 233 11.72 23.84 23.45
CA ALA A 233 12.31 24.54 22.32
C ALA A 233 13.72 24.14 21.87
N GLN A 234 13.85 22.96 21.25
CA GLN A 234 14.92 22.68 20.28
C GLN A 234 14.47 21.78 19.10
N ASP A 235 13.22 21.90 18.63
CA ASP A 235 12.81 21.36 17.32
C ASP A 235 12.71 22.49 16.28
N GLU A 236 13.70 23.39 16.29
CA GLU A 236 13.88 24.39 15.24
C GLU A 236 14.44 23.72 13.98
N GLU A 237 13.66 23.79 12.89
CA GLU A 237 14.15 23.85 11.50
C GLU A 237 15.13 22.77 11.01
N GLN A 238 15.17 21.57 11.61
CA GLN A 238 16.03 20.55 11.03
C GLN A 238 15.48 20.10 9.66
N GLU A 239 16.20 20.52 8.61
CA GLU A 239 15.87 20.17 7.24
C GLU A 239 15.90 18.63 7.08
N TRP A 240 14.84 18.02 6.53
CA TRP A 240 14.78 16.62 6.13
C TRP A 240 15.90 16.37 5.13
N LYS A 241 16.80 15.45 5.47
CA LYS A 241 17.97 15.10 4.66
C LYS A 241 17.84 13.74 3.98
N GLY A 242 16.72 13.06 4.19
CA GLY A 242 16.46 11.78 3.55
C GLY A 242 15.88 11.97 2.15
N ARG A 243 15.38 10.86 1.60
CA ARG A 243 14.88 10.85 0.22
C ARG A 243 13.66 11.72 0.03
N ARG A 244 13.58 12.38 -1.12
CA ARG A 244 12.35 13.00 -1.62
C ARG A 244 11.39 11.92 -2.09
N LEU A 245 10.27 11.76 -1.39
CA LEU A 245 9.22 10.82 -1.75
C LEU A 245 8.50 11.23 -3.04
N LEU A 246 8.22 10.23 -3.88
CA LEU A 246 7.31 10.31 -5.00
C LEU A 246 5.86 10.45 -4.50
N THR A 247 5.18 11.44 -5.06
CA THR A 247 3.81 11.85 -4.72
C THR A 247 2.89 11.57 -5.89
N MET A 248 2.16 10.46 -5.84
CA MET A 248 1.26 10.04 -6.91
C MET A 248 -0.18 10.41 -6.57
N ALA A 249 -0.88 11.10 -7.46
CA ALA A 249 -2.28 11.44 -7.28
C ALA A 249 -3.15 10.17 -7.25
N GLY A 250 -4.07 10.12 -6.30
CA GLY A 250 -5.01 9.03 -6.13
C GLY A 250 -6.40 9.50 -5.77
N VAL A 251 -7.32 8.55 -5.88
CA VAL A 251 -8.69 8.65 -5.37
C VAL A 251 -8.87 7.55 -4.32
N PHE A 252 -9.49 7.88 -3.18
CA PHE A 252 -9.78 6.90 -2.14
C PHE A 252 -11.27 6.72 -1.90
N GLY A 253 -11.65 5.57 -1.37
CA GLY A 253 -12.99 5.24 -0.96
C GLY A 253 -12.99 4.63 0.44
N VAL A 254 -14.12 4.80 1.13
CA VAL A 254 -14.38 4.17 2.42
C VAL A 254 -15.47 3.13 2.20
N TRP A 255 -15.12 1.87 2.43
CA TRP A 255 -16.08 0.77 2.39
C TRP A 255 -16.46 0.36 3.81
N HIS A 256 -17.75 0.21 4.06
CA HIS A 256 -18.29 -0.15 5.36
C HIS A 256 -18.76 -1.61 5.30
N PRO A 257 -18.10 -2.52 6.05
CA PRO A 257 -18.55 -3.90 6.18
C PRO A 257 -19.99 -3.98 6.72
N SER A 258 -20.78 -4.93 6.21
CA SER A 258 -22.16 -5.14 6.70
C SER A 258 -22.23 -5.80 8.08
N ASP A 259 -21.14 -6.43 8.53
CA ASP A 259 -21.02 -7.09 9.82
C ASP A 259 -20.65 -6.13 10.97
N GLY A 260 -20.56 -4.82 10.69
CA GLY A 260 -20.25 -3.79 11.67
C GLY A 260 -18.78 -3.69 12.05
N THR A 261 -17.88 -4.44 11.38
CA THR A 261 -16.44 -4.27 11.55
C THR A 261 -15.96 -2.90 11.05
N ALA A 262 -14.76 -2.51 11.45
CA ALA A 262 -14.20 -1.18 11.17
C ALA A 262 -14.17 -0.88 9.65
N PRO A 263 -14.41 0.38 9.24
CA PRO A 263 -14.41 0.75 7.83
C PRO A 263 -13.04 0.58 7.19
N LEU A 264 -13.03 0.20 5.91
CA LEU A 264 -11.80 -0.01 5.14
C LEU A 264 -11.57 1.18 4.19
N TYR A 265 -10.47 1.89 4.42
CA TYR A 265 -9.97 2.92 3.53
C TYR A 265 -9.11 2.28 2.45
N SER A 266 -9.41 2.59 1.19
CA SER A 266 -8.73 2.00 0.04
C SER A 266 -8.62 2.98 -1.11
N TYR A 267 -7.58 2.85 -1.93
CA TYR A 267 -7.29 3.83 -2.98
C TYR A 267 -6.95 3.20 -4.33
N SER A 268 -7.06 4.03 -5.37
CA SER A 268 -6.56 3.76 -6.72
C SER A 268 -5.58 4.84 -7.14
N VAL A 269 -4.45 4.44 -7.74
CA VAL A 269 -3.49 5.39 -8.33
C VAL A 269 -4.04 5.92 -9.65
N ILE A 270 -4.11 7.23 -9.82
CA ILE A 270 -4.50 7.84 -11.10
C ILE A 270 -3.35 7.67 -12.09
N THR A 271 -3.69 7.26 -13.31
CA THR A 271 -2.74 7.04 -14.39
C THR A 271 -3.07 7.93 -15.57
N VAL A 272 -2.03 8.39 -16.25
CA VAL A 272 -2.04 9.22 -17.46
C VAL A 272 -1.18 8.56 -18.53
N ASP A 273 -1.20 9.11 -19.75
CA ASP A 273 -0.23 8.69 -20.77
C ASP A 273 1.19 9.00 -20.32
N SER A 274 2.14 8.17 -20.73
CA SER A 274 3.55 8.35 -20.36
C SER A 274 4.15 9.59 -21.00
N SER A 275 4.99 10.30 -20.25
CA SER A 275 5.93 11.27 -20.79
C SER A 275 6.89 10.63 -21.82
N PRO A 276 7.45 11.40 -22.77
CA PRO A 276 8.62 11.02 -23.56
C PRO A 276 9.68 10.22 -22.80
N ALA A 277 10.09 10.67 -21.60
CA ALA A 277 11.08 9.97 -20.79
C ALA A 277 10.69 8.51 -20.42
N MET A 278 9.40 8.25 -20.22
CA MET A 278 8.87 6.94 -19.80
C MET A 278 8.31 6.10 -20.96
N SER A 279 8.02 6.73 -22.10
CA SER A 279 7.32 6.12 -23.24
C SER A 279 7.99 4.85 -23.78
N SER A 280 9.32 4.78 -23.73
CA SER A 280 10.08 3.60 -24.16
C SER A 280 9.99 2.39 -23.21
N ILE A 281 9.51 2.61 -21.98
CA ILE A 281 9.30 1.56 -20.97
C ILE A 281 7.84 1.11 -21.00
N HIS A 282 6.92 2.06 -20.90
CA HIS A 282 5.48 1.77 -20.89
C HIS A 282 4.67 3.00 -21.33
N HIS A 283 3.57 2.79 -22.05
CA HIS A 283 2.67 3.84 -22.56
C HIS A 283 1.83 4.58 -21.48
N ARG A 284 2.05 4.29 -20.19
CA ARG A 284 1.27 4.85 -19.06
C ARG A 284 2.19 5.06 -17.89
N MET A 285 1.90 6.08 -17.10
CA MET A 285 2.57 6.36 -15.84
C MET A 285 1.56 6.83 -14.77
N PRO A 286 1.92 6.80 -13.48
CA PRO A 286 1.15 7.51 -12.46
C PRO A 286 1.06 9.01 -12.78
N ALA A 287 -0.05 9.66 -12.43
CA ALA A 287 -0.10 11.10 -12.34
C ALA A 287 0.73 11.54 -11.12
N ILE A 288 1.88 12.16 -11.35
CA ILE A 288 2.84 12.55 -10.31
C ILE A 288 2.71 14.05 -10.08
N LEU A 289 2.49 14.45 -8.83
CA LEU A 289 2.37 15.85 -8.41
C LEU A 289 3.73 16.31 -7.89
N SER A 290 4.44 17.13 -8.64
CA SER A 290 5.84 17.48 -8.42
C SER A 290 6.07 18.77 -7.65
N SER A 291 5.05 19.62 -7.49
CA SER A 291 5.13 20.86 -6.72
C SER A 291 4.23 20.83 -5.48
N GLU A 292 4.57 21.64 -4.48
CA GLU A 292 3.70 21.81 -3.29
C GLU A 292 2.35 22.45 -3.64
N GLU A 293 2.28 23.23 -4.72
CA GLU A 293 1.04 23.81 -5.23
C GLU A 293 0.12 22.72 -5.81
N GLU A 294 0.66 21.86 -6.69
CA GLU A 294 -0.07 20.71 -7.24
C GLU A 294 -0.57 19.78 -6.13
N ILE A 295 0.27 19.51 -5.13
CA ILE A 295 -0.07 18.72 -3.94
C ILE A 295 -1.19 19.38 -3.14
N ARG A 296 -1.08 20.68 -2.86
CA ARG A 296 -2.07 21.44 -2.08
C ARG A 296 -3.41 21.47 -2.80
N ASP A 297 -3.42 21.81 -4.08
CA ASP A 297 -4.65 21.93 -4.87
C ASP A 297 -5.35 20.57 -5.02
N TRP A 298 -4.57 19.51 -5.17
CA TRP A 298 -5.11 18.17 -5.20
C TRP A 298 -5.68 17.72 -3.85
N LEU A 299 -5.14 18.15 -2.71
CA LEU A 299 -5.67 17.76 -1.39
C LEU A 299 -6.81 18.64 -0.90
N ASP A 300 -6.78 19.95 -1.17
CA ASP A 300 -7.71 20.91 -0.58
C ASP A 300 -9.07 20.93 -1.29
N PHE A 301 -9.87 19.90 -1.05
CA PHE A 301 -11.20 19.79 -1.66
C PHE A 301 -12.23 20.79 -1.13
N GLY A 302 -11.93 21.47 -0.02
CA GLY A 302 -12.81 22.51 0.50
C GLY A 302 -12.67 23.83 -0.26
N GLU A 303 -11.46 24.18 -0.70
CA GLU A 303 -11.20 25.43 -1.44
C GLU A 303 -11.02 25.23 -2.95
N VAL A 304 -10.55 24.05 -3.38
CA VAL A 304 -10.24 23.75 -4.78
C VAL A 304 -11.30 22.81 -5.36
N PRO A 305 -12.18 23.33 -6.25
CA PRO A 305 -13.17 22.52 -6.95
C PRO A 305 -12.51 21.40 -7.75
N LEU A 306 -13.24 20.30 -7.93
CA LEU A 306 -12.74 19.15 -8.69
C LEU A 306 -12.29 19.54 -10.11
N THR A 307 -12.98 20.48 -10.78
CA THR A 307 -12.64 20.97 -12.12
C THR A 307 -11.28 21.66 -12.19
N GLU A 308 -10.84 22.29 -11.10
CA GLU A 308 -9.52 22.90 -10.99
C GLU A 308 -8.48 21.86 -10.60
N ALA A 309 -8.76 21.02 -9.60
CA ALA A 309 -7.85 19.99 -9.13
C ALA A 309 -7.40 19.02 -10.25
N VAL A 310 -8.30 18.67 -11.18
CA VAL A 310 -7.95 17.76 -12.29
C VAL A 310 -6.96 18.36 -13.29
N LYS A 311 -6.72 19.67 -13.28
CA LYS A 311 -5.72 20.30 -14.15
C LYS A 311 -4.30 19.88 -13.80
N ALA A 312 -4.03 19.49 -12.55
CA ALA A 312 -2.75 18.94 -12.12
C ALA A 312 -2.53 17.48 -12.56
N ILE A 313 -3.54 16.83 -13.17
CA ILE A 313 -3.48 15.43 -13.58
C ILE A 313 -2.96 15.32 -15.01
N HIS A 314 -1.63 15.36 -15.15
CA HIS A 314 -0.94 15.17 -16.42
C HIS A 314 0.37 14.40 -16.25
N ALA A 315 1.02 14.07 -17.36
CA ALA A 315 2.34 13.45 -17.36
C ALA A 315 3.39 14.47 -16.87
N THR A 316 4.45 13.98 -16.22
CA THR A 316 5.59 14.81 -15.81
C THR A 316 6.88 14.26 -16.41
N GLU A 317 7.81 15.17 -16.72
CA GLU A 317 9.20 14.84 -17.08
C GLU A 317 10.12 14.80 -15.85
N CYS A 318 9.63 15.21 -14.68
CA CYS A 318 10.40 15.26 -13.44
C CYS A 318 10.58 13.86 -12.83
N ILE A 319 11.27 12.98 -13.55
CA ILE A 319 11.54 11.59 -13.13
C ILE A 319 12.98 11.21 -13.46
N LYS A 320 13.56 10.36 -12.61
CA LYS A 320 14.75 9.55 -12.91
C LYS A 320 14.40 8.08 -12.85
N MET A 321 15.20 7.27 -13.52
CA MET A 321 14.99 5.83 -13.56
C MET A 321 16.31 5.09 -13.76
N HIS A 322 16.38 3.86 -13.25
CA HIS A 322 17.46 2.93 -13.55
C HIS A 322 16.92 1.50 -13.64
N MET A 323 17.65 0.61 -14.32
CA MET A 323 17.33 -0.82 -14.37
C MET A 323 17.54 -1.44 -12.99
N VAL A 324 16.67 -2.37 -12.61
CA VAL A 324 16.83 -3.17 -11.37
C VAL A 324 16.86 -4.67 -11.67
N SER A 325 17.24 -5.46 -10.66
CA SER A 325 17.33 -6.92 -10.76
C SER A 325 15.94 -7.55 -10.98
N PRO A 326 15.82 -8.63 -11.79
CA PRO A 326 14.60 -9.43 -11.88
C PRO A 326 14.11 -10.02 -10.55
N VAL A 327 14.91 -9.96 -9.47
CA VAL A 327 14.49 -10.33 -8.11
C VAL A 327 13.19 -9.63 -7.69
N VAL A 328 12.95 -8.38 -8.13
CA VAL A 328 11.71 -7.64 -7.82
C VAL A 328 10.44 -8.30 -8.40
N ASN A 329 10.56 -9.16 -9.43
CA ASN A 329 9.42 -9.78 -10.09
C ASN A 329 8.53 -10.56 -9.10
N ASN A 330 9.15 -11.29 -8.17
CA ASN A 330 8.44 -11.96 -7.10
C ASN A 330 8.16 -10.98 -5.95
N SER A 331 6.88 -10.66 -5.73
CA SER A 331 6.45 -9.71 -4.69
C SER A 331 6.80 -10.15 -3.27
N ARG A 332 7.16 -11.42 -3.05
CA ARG A 332 7.63 -11.92 -1.75
C ARG A 332 9.07 -11.51 -1.44
N ASN A 333 9.85 -11.10 -2.44
CA ASN A 333 11.22 -10.66 -2.23
C ASN A 333 11.21 -9.22 -1.70
N LYS A 334 11.66 -9.02 -0.45
CA LYS A 334 11.67 -7.73 0.26
C LYS A 334 13.08 -7.22 0.58
N SER A 335 14.09 -7.65 -0.18
CA SER A 335 15.49 -7.25 0.02
C SER A 335 15.79 -5.88 -0.62
N PRO A 336 16.82 -5.15 -0.11
CA PRO A 336 17.30 -3.90 -0.72
C PRO A 336 17.69 -4.04 -2.20
N GLU A 337 18.14 -5.23 -2.62
CA GLU A 337 18.46 -5.57 -4.03
C GLU A 337 17.33 -5.24 -5.01
N CYS A 338 16.07 -5.16 -4.55
CA CYS A 338 14.95 -4.75 -5.40
C CYS A 338 15.13 -3.34 -5.96
N LEU A 339 15.86 -2.47 -5.26
CA LEU A 339 16.03 -1.04 -5.58
C LEU A 339 17.41 -0.72 -6.15
N GLU A 340 18.35 -1.65 -6.11
CA GLU A 340 19.73 -1.37 -6.51
C GLU A 340 19.85 -1.31 -8.04
N PRO A 341 20.66 -0.37 -8.57
CA PRO A 341 20.99 -0.34 -9.98
C PRO A 341 21.56 -1.67 -10.45
N TYR A 342 21.00 -2.19 -11.54
CA TYR A 342 21.35 -3.49 -12.08
C TYR A 342 21.96 -3.36 -13.49
N ASN A 343 23.12 -3.99 -13.69
CA ASN A 343 23.74 -4.14 -14.99
C ASN A 343 23.63 -5.60 -15.49
N PRO A 344 22.79 -5.90 -16.50
CA PRO A 344 22.62 -7.25 -17.03
C PRO A 344 23.91 -7.91 -17.56
N LYS A 345 24.94 -7.11 -17.88
CA LYS A 345 26.21 -7.63 -18.42
C LYS A 345 27.18 -8.14 -17.35
N GLU A 346 26.96 -7.79 -16.08
CA GLU A 346 27.86 -8.10 -14.97
C GLU A 346 27.42 -9.31 -14.13
N VAL A 347 26.37 -10.03 -14.54
CA VAL A 347 25.87 -11.20 -13.81
C VAL A 347 26.97 -12.27 -13.71
N LYS A 348 27.63 -12.33 -12.55
CA LYS A 348 28.57 -13.40 -12.21
C LYS A 348 27.80 -14.71 -12.20
N LYS A 349 28.19 -15.66 -13.05
CA LYS A 349 27.68 -17.04 -13.00
C LYS A 349 27.87 -17.58 -11.57
N THR A 350 26.78 -17.83 -10.87
CA THR A 350 26.82 -18.42 -9.53
C THR A 350 27.28 -19.87 -9.61
N ALA A 351 27.92 -20.39 -8.56
CA ALA A 351 28.35 -21.80 -8.50
C ALA A 351 27.19 -22.79 -8.73
N SER A 352 25.98 -22.41 -8.31
CA SER A 352 24.73 -23.15 -8.54
C SER A 352 24.30 -23.17 -10.01
N SER A 353 24.53 -22.10 -10.78
CA SER A 353 24.31 -22.08 -12.23
C SER A 353 25.28 -23.00 -12.99
N ASN A 354 26.54 -23.09 -12.53
CA ASN A 354 27.53 -24.01 -13.11
C ASN A 354 27.22 -25.48 -12.76
N LEU A 355 26.74 -25.75 -11.54
CA LEU A 355 26.31 -27.10 -11.13
C LEU A 355 25.09 -27.59 -11.91
N MET A 356 24.08 -26.73 -12.12
CA MET A 356 22.91 -27.06 -12.93
C MET A 356 23.28 -27.33 -14.39
N MET A 357 24.18 -26.52 -14.97
CA MET A 357 24.66 -26.74 -16.34
C MET A 357 25.53 -27.99 -16.47
N ASN A 358 26.32 -28.33 -15.45
CA ASN A 358 27.08 -29.58 -15.39
C ASN A 358 26.21 -30.82 -15.16
N TRP A 359 25.04 -30.67 -14.53
CA TRP A 359 24.09 -31.76 -14.37
C TRP A 359 23.31 -32.01 -15.68
N LEU A 360 22.85 -30.95 -16.34
CA LEU A 360 22.19 -31.01 -17.65
C LEU A 360 23.09 -31.61 -18.74
N SER A 361 24.38 -31.28 -18.74
CA SER A 361 25.34 -31.82 -19.72
C SER A 361 25.71 -33.29 -19.47
N LYS A 362 25.44 -33.83 -18.27
CA LYS A 362 25.69 -35.24 -17.91
C LYS A 362 24.49 -36.16 -18.15
N ALA A 363 23.30 -35.62 -18.43
CA ALA A 363 22.14 -36.43 -18.77
C ALA A 363 22.18 -36.78 -20.28
N LYS A 364 22.66 -37.99 -20.62
CA LYS A 364 22.51 -38.55 -21.98
C LYS A 364 21.07 -39.07 -22.17
N PRO A 365 20.46 -38.94 -23.36
CA PRO A 365 19.22 -39.65 -23.67
C PRO A 365 19.50 -41.15 -23.74
N SER A 366 18.64 -41.97 -23.13
CA SER A 366 18.66 -43.42 -23.29
C SER A 366 18.28 -43.79 -24.73
N PRO A 367 18.87 -44.84 -25.34
CA PRO A 367 18.49 -45.27 -26.67
C PRO A 367 17.07 -45.86 -26.67
N ASP A 368 16.37 -45.51 -27.73
CA ASP A 368 15.01 -45.87 -28.10
C ASP A 368 14.76 -47.39 -28.06
N LYS A 369 13.65 -47.82 -27.44
CA LYS A 369 13.20 -49.21 -27.52
C LYS A 369 12.43 -49.40 -28.81
N GLN A 370 13.01 -50.21 -29.70
CA GLN A 370 12.42 -50.70 -30.95
C GLN A 370 10.96 -51.14 -30.78
N GLN A 371 10.10 -50.68 -31.70
CA GLN A 371 8.76 -51.23 -31.96
C GLN A 371 8.83 -52.73 -32.27
N PRO A 372 7.89 -53.56 -31.78
CA PRO A 372 7.75 -54.91 -32.28
C PRO A 372 6.91 -54.93 -33.57
N ASP A 373 7.40 -55.73 -34.52
CA ASP A 373 6.86 -56.00 -35.84
C ASP A 373 5.38 -56.38 -35.88
N ALA A 374 4.70 -55.83 -36.89
CA ALA A 374 3.36 -56.23 -37.32
C ALA A 374 3.36 -57.66 -37.90
N LYS A 375 2.66 -58.59 -37.23
CA LYS A 375 2.30 -59.90 -37.80
C LYS A 375 1.19 -59.73 -38.83
N LYS A 376 1.45 -60.13 -40.08
CA LYS A 376 0.45 -60.40 -41.13
C LYS A 376 -0.52 -61.51 -40.69
N PRO A 377 -1.83 -61.44 -41.01
CA PRO A 377 -2.68 -62.61 -41.07
C PRO A 377 -2.62 -63.26 -42.47
N LYS A 378 -2.62 -64.60 -42.48
CA LYS A 378 -2.80 -65.45 -43.66
C LYS A 378 -4.28 -65.50 -44.04
N LEU A 379 -4.54 -65.64 -45.35
CA LEU A 379 -5.85 -65.96 -45.93
C LEU A 379 -6.42 -67.27 -45.36
N GLY A 380 -7.74 -67.28 -45.22
CA GLY A 380 -8.64 -68.42 -45.02
C GLY A 380 -10.07 -67.94 -45.25
#